data_AF-A0A535NAF2-F1
#
_entry.id   AF-A0A535NAF2-F1
#
_cell.length_a   1.000
_cell.length_b   1.000
_cell.length_c   1.000
_cell.angle_alpha   90.00
_cell.angle_beta   90.00
_cell.angle_gamma   90.00
#
_symmetry.space_group_name_H-M   'P 1'
#
loop_
_entity.id
_entity.type
_entity.pdbx_description
1 polymer ?
#
loop_
_entity_poly.entity_id
_entity_poly.type
_entity_poly.pdbx_seq_one_letter_code
_entity_poly.pdbx_strand_id
1 'polypeptide(L)' 'MTTRPLEATEIAQRAVRESRPVIVAVGGDGTLNEVVNGFFNNGAPIPTTSRLAMVPLGTGGDFRRTLRIPTDTKQAVEIL' A
#
# COMPACT_ATOMS: atom_id res chain seq x y z
N MET A 1 7.57 2.76 -9.09
CA MET A 1 7.32 1.60 -9.98
C MET A 1 8.22 0.47 -9.50
N THR A 2 7.73 -0.75 -9.40
CA THR A 2 8.52 -1.93 -9.02
C THR A 2 8.85 -2.77 -10.25
N THR A 3 9.91 -3.56 -10.16
CA THR A 3 10.55 -4.34 -11.22
C THR A 3 10.78 -5.79 -10.80
N ARG A 4 10.75 -6.08 -9.49
CA ARG A 4 10.92 -7.43 -8.93
C ARG A 4 10.05 -7.65 -7.67
N PRO A 5 9.81 -8.92 -7.26
CA PRO A 5 9.16 -9.23 -5.99
C PRO A 5 9.87 -8.58 -4.79
N LEU A 6 9.09 -8.23 -3.77
CA LEU A 6 9.52 -7.60 -2.50
C LEU A 6 10.07 -6.18 -2.62
N GLU A 7 10.19 -5.63 -3.83
CA GLU A 7 10.66 -4.26 -4.01
C GLU A 7 9.67 -3.24 -3.45
N ALA A 8 8.35 -3.51 -3.46
CA ALA A 8 7.40 -2.57 -2.88
C ALA A 8 7.57 -2.49 -1.35
N THR A 9 7.95 -3.59 -0.69
CA THR A 9 8.30 -3.63 0.73
C THR A 9 9.48 -2.72 1.03
N GLU A 10 10.56 -2.84 0.26
CA GLU A 10 11.78 -2.04 0.45
C GLU A 10 11.50 -0.53 0.25
N ILE A 11 10.74 -0.19 -0.80
CA ILE A 11 10.35 1.19 -1.10
C ILE A 11 9.47 1.76 0.01
N ALA A 12 8.46 1.01 0.45
CA ALA A 12 7.54 1.43 1.50
C ALA A 12 8.28 1.60 2.83
N GLN A 13 9.17 0.67 3.18
CA GLN A 13 9.95 0.75 4.42
C GLN A 13 10.85 1.99 4.46
N ARG A 14 11.47 2.34 3.34
CA ARG A 14 12.23 3.59 3.22
C ARG A 14 11.32 4.81 3.41
N ALA A 15 10.17 4.84 2.74
CA ALA A 15 9.22 5.95 2.85
C ALA A 15 8.65 6.12 4.28
N VAL A 16 8.41 5.00 4.98
CA VAL A 16 7.97 4.99 6.39
C VAL A 16 9.04 5.58 7.31
N ARG A 17 10.31 5.18 7.14
CA ARG A 17 11.44 5.72 7.92
C ARG A 17 11.68 7.21 7.65
N GLU A 18 11.40 7.65 6.42
CA GLU A 18 11.41 9.07 6.03
C GLU A 18 10.18 9.84 6.53
N SER A 19 9.23 9.19 7.23
CA SER A 19 7.97 9.79 7.69
C SER A 19 7.19 10.50 6.58
N ARG A 20 7.18 9.90 5.38
CA ARG A 20 6.37 10.42 4.26
C ARG A 20 4.89 10.46 4.69
N PRO A 21 4.15 11.55 4.43
CA PRO A 21 2.81 11.72 4.99
C PRO A 21 1.82 10.65 4.49
N VAL A 22 1.98 10.23 3.23
CA VAL A 22 1.12 9.24 2.57
C VAL A 22 1.98 8.31 1.72
N ILE A 23 1.68 7.02 1.79
CA ILE A 23 2.23 5.96 0.95
C ILE A 23 1.07 5.32 0.20
N VAL A 24 1.11 5.33 -1.13
CA VAL A 24 0.02 4.82 -1.98
C VAL A 24 0.45 3.52 -2.65
N ALA A 25 -0.22 2.42 -2.30
CA ALA A 25 -0.08 1.14 -2.97
C ALA A 25 -0.95 1.14 -4.24
N VAL A 26 -0.33 1.05 -5.41
CA VAL A 26 -1.03 1.05 -6.69
C VAL A 26 -0.82 -0.30 -7.37
N GLY A 27 -1.84 -1.15 -7.39
CA GLY A 27 -1.69 -2.55 -7.82
C GLY A 27 -2.79 -3.47 -7.32
N GLY A 28 -2.49 -4.77 -7.27
CA GLY A 28 -3.34 -5.78 -6.65
C GLY A 28 -2.90 -6.10 -5.22
N ASP A 29 -3.39 -7.24 -4.71
CA ASP A 29 -3.26 -7.63 -3.30
C ASP A 29 -1.82 -7.91 -2.92
N GLY A 30 -1.04 -8.48 -3.84
CA GLY A 30 0.40 -8.67 -3.66
C GLY A 30 1.13 -7.36 -3.45
N THR A 31 0.79 -6.31 -4.23
CA THR A 31 1.38 -4.98 -4.07
C THR A 31 1.01 -4.37 -2.74
N LEU A 32 -0.25 -4.48 -2.31
CA LEU A 32 -0.64 -3.99 -0.99
C LEU A 32 0.07 -4.76 0.13
N ASN A 33 0.13 -6.08 0.05
CA ASN A 33 0.78 -6.92 1.07
C ASN A 33 2.24 -6.51 1.24
N GLU A 34 2.97 -6.33 0.14
CA GLU A 34 4.35 -5.84 0.18
C GLU A 34 4.44 -4.44 0.81
N VAL A 35 3.58 -3.50 0.41
CA VAL A 35 3.59 -2.13 0.98
C VAL A 35 3.29 -2.15 2.47
N VAL A 36 2.30 -2.94 2.93
CA VAL A 36 1.98 -3.12 4.35
C VAL A 36 3.16 -3.69 5.11
N ASN A 37 3.82 -4.72 4.57
CA ASN A 37 5.02 -5.29 5.20
C ASN A 37 6.15 -4.26 5.35
N GLY A 38 6.21 -3.25 4.48
CA GLY A 38 7.15 -2.13 4.60
C GLY A 38 6.95 -1.28 5.87
N PHE A 39 5.77 -1.30 6.50
CA PHE A 39 5.55 -0.63 7.79
C PHE A 39 6.15 -1.39 8.98
N PHE A 40 6.72 -2.58 8.75
CA PHE A 40 7.31 -3.41 9.78
C PHE A 40 8.81 -3.57 9.55
N ASN A 41 9.54 -3.84 10.63
CA ASN A 41 10.93 -4.24 10.61
C ASN A 41 11.13 -5.35 11.65
N ASN A 42 11.61 -6.52 11.22
CA ASN A 42 11.78 -7.69 12.08
C ASN A 42 10.52 -8.06 12.88
N GLY A 43 9.33 -7.94 12.26
CA GLY A 43 8.04 -8.25 12.89
C GLY A 43 7.49 -7.17 13.84
N ALA A 44 8.24 -6.10 14.10
CA ALA A 44 7.76 -4.96 14.88
C ALA A 44 7.33 -3.80 13.96
N PRO A 45 6.26 -3.06 14.30
CA PRO A 45 5.87 -1.88 13.54
C PRO A 45 6.94 -0.79 13.68
N ILE A 46 7.21 -0.08 12.60
CA ILE A 46 8.08 1.10 12.61
C ILE A 46 7.23 2.29 13.09
N PRO A 47 7.64 3.03 14.13
CA PRO A 47 6.95 4.24 14.55
C PRO A 47 6.90 5.25 13.40
N THR A 48 5.69 5.66 13.01
CA THR A 48 5.49 6.59 11.90
C THR A 48 4.13 7.27 11.98
N THR A 49 4.02 8.45 11.36
CA THR A 49 2.74 9.13 11.09
C THR A 49 2.28 8.91 9.65
N SER A 50 3.01 8.11 8.85
CA SER A 50 2.66 7.78 7.48
C SER A 50 1.29 7.11 7.39
N ARG A 51 0.43 7.61 6.51
CA ARG A 51 -0.84 6.97 6.17
C ARG A 51 -0.68 6.06 4.97
N LEU A 52 -1.37 4.92 4.98
CA LEU A 52 -1.42 4.00 3.83
C LEU A 52 -2.69 4.26 3.02
N ALA A 53 -2.51 4.28 1.71
CA ALA A 53 -3.53 4.44 0.70
C ALA A 53 -3.47 3.29 -0.30
N MET A 54 -4.59 2.95 -0.94
CA MET A 54 -4.62 1.94 -2.00
C MET A 54 -5.38 2.43 -3.23
N VAL A 55 -4.78 2.22 -4.40
CA VAL A 55 -5.41 2.41 -5.70
C VAL A 55 -5.39 1.07 -6.45
N PRO A 56 -6.54 0.39 -6.58
CA PRO A 56 -6.58 -0.92 -7.22
C PRO A 56 -6.35 -0.80 -8.73
N LEU A 57 -5.36 -1.52 -9.27
CA LEU A 57 -5.10 -1.68 -10.71
C LEU A 57 -5.30 -3.16 -11.09
N GLY A 58 -6.40 -3.49 -11.77
CA GLY A 58 -6.68 -4.86 -12.28
C GLY A 58 -8.16 -5.24 -12.24
N THR A 59 -8.54 -6.44 -12.69
CA THR A 59 -9.92 -7.00 -12.63
C THR A 59 -10.12 -8.02 -11.49
N GLY A 60 -9.04 -8.41 -10.78
CA GLY A 60 -9.08 -9.33 -9.63
C GLY A 60 -9.99 -8.81 -8.51
N GLY A 61 -10.98 -9.61 -8.12
CA GLY A 61 -12.17 -9.18 -7.39
C GLY A 61 -12.21 -9.50 -5.90
N ASP A 62 -11.22 -10.18 -5.33
CA ASP A 62 -11.34 -10.70 -3.96
C ASP A 62 -11.03 -9.64 -2.87
N PHE A 63 -10.07 -8.76 -3.12
CA PHE A 63 -9.80 -7.60 -2.24
C PHE A 63 -10.93 -6.57 -2.26
N ARG A 64 -11.55 -6.41 -3.43
CA ARG A 64 -12.69 -5.51 -3.67
C ARG A 64 -13.91 -5.89 -2.84
N ARG A 65 -14.17 -7.20 -2.72
CA ARG A 65 -15.28 -7.71 -1.93
C ARG A 65 -15.02 -7.67 -0.43
N THR A 66 -13.77 -7.84 -0.02
CA THR A 66 -13.41 -8.01 1.39
C THR A 66 -13.29 -6.68 2.15
N LEU A 67 -12.83 -5.60 1.49
CA LEU A 67 -12.51 -4.34 2.18
C LEU A 67 -13.44 -3.16 1.87
N ARG A 68 -14.49 -3.34 1.06
CA ARG A 68 -15.45 -2.28 0.67
C ARG A 68 -14.78 -1.00 0.13
N ILE A 69 -13.61 -1.12 -0.48
CA ILE A 69 -12.90 0.01 -1.08
C ILE A 69 -13.66 0.39 -2.37
N PRO A 70 -14.06 1.66 -2.55
CA PRO A 70 -14.82 2.09 -3.72
C PRO A 70 -14.13 1.75 -5.04
N THR A 71 -14.93 1.33 -6.02
CA THR A 71 -14.46 0.85 -7.34
C THR A 71 -13.93 1.95 -8.26
N ASP A 72 -14.11 3.21 -7.90
CA ASP A 72 -13.66 4.34 -8.69
C ASP A 72 -12.29 4.81 -8.18
N THR A 73 -11.29 4.78 -9.05
CA THR A 73 -9.93 5.30 -8.81
C THR A 73 -9.98 6.74 -8.28
N LYS A 74 -10.95 7.57 -8.73
CA LYS A 74 -11.14 8.93 -8.22
C LYS A 74 -11.69 8.95 -6.79
N GLN A 75 -12.63 8.05 -6.46
CA GLN A 75 -13.16 7.96 -5.09
C GLN A 75 -12.14 7.35 -4.12
N ALA A 76 -11.31 6.42 -4.57
CA ALA A 76 -10.20 5.90 -3.78
C ALA A 76 -9.16 6.98 -3.45
N VAL A 77 -9.01 7.98 -4.33
CA VAL A 77 -8.13 9.14 -4.13
C VAL A 77 -8.80 10.23 -3.27
N GLU A 78 -10.13 10.40 -3.32
CA GLU A 78 -10.85 11.38 -2.48
C GLU A 78 -10.91 11.02 -0.99
N ILE A 79 -10.63 9.76 -0.62
CA ILE A 79 -10.62 9.27 0.78
C ILE A 79 -9.24 9.44 1.45
N LEU A 80 -8.19 9.83 0.69
CA LEU A 80 -6.80 9.99 1.17
C LEU A 80 -6.51 11.39 1.71
#